data_AF-A0A7C5NCZ9-F1
#
_entry.id   AF-A0A7C5NCZ9-F1
#
_cell.length_a   1.000
_cell.length_b   1.000
_cell.length_c   1.000
_cell.angle_alpha   90.00
_cell.angle_beta   90.00
_cell.angle_gamma   90.00
#
_symmetry.space_group_name_H-M   'P 1'
#
loop_
_entity.id
_entity.type
_entity.pdbx_description
1 polymer ?
#
loop_
_entity_poly.entity_id
_entity_poly.type
_entity_poly.pdbx_seq_one_letter_code
_entity_poly.pdbx_strand_id
1 'polypeptide(L)'
;MGAAVSTLRSSYRRLQPVSTTCGWVAMIPPVFIVYTCTCARVLRPRLTAPKRLAQRHETGSAVRRRARGWAAVLLLLCACDGRPSRGASQVTPAASPPLARSDPPPAGAPPPAAAPPTVTITASGDLVLNPHAMRAIADDGPRGYEHLLAGFAAAVHDDALVVVNLEQPLVNDLVDLDPGWPRQDTSRPRRSPVLGATPALADALADAGVHVACVTNNHAYDQGRRGLARTLEELTRAHIVPIGAGADAEEAYRPSVVERDGVRVAWVAFSGFFNQHPGGETVAVAARLDERAPDDGRLAASLAAARATADVVVASVHWGRDFDASPRASQRRLARRLVELGADVVLGTGPHVLHPVERLPSPRGEAVIAYSLGNLVSGMGRTYRLGHPPHGFIHPANVTPEARDGVVLRITVEVGERLRITALTAEPLWTQNNWLLSRTTGTPHRVSVLRLSDADEATRAERTPRIMAALGEAVRRADPR
;
A
#
# COMPACT_ATOMS: atom_id res chain seq x y z
N MET A 1 6.62 -21.73 57.86
CA MET A 1 6.14 -22.78 58.78
C MET A 1 4.64 -22.94 58.52
N GLY A 2 4.04 -24.10 58.30
CA GLY A 2 4.56 -25.46 58.11
C GLY A 2 3.38 -26.45 57.97
N ALA A 3 3.36 -27.22 56.88
CA ALA A 3 2.94 -28.62 56.68
C ALA A 3 1.85 -29.30 57.56
N ALA A 4 1.06 -30.29 57.08
CA ALA A 4 0.72 -30.81 55.74
C ALA A 4 -0.31 -31.98 55.89
N VAL A 5 -0.78 -32.59 54.77
CA VAL A 5 -1.44 -33.94 54.67
C VAL A 5 -2.90 -34.00 55.23
N SER A 6 -3.91 -34.68 54.67
CA SER A 6 -4.17 -35.45 53.41
C SER A 6 -5.59 -35.05 52.86
N THR A 7 -6.40 -35.76 52.05
CA THR A 7 -6.47 -37.14 51.50
C THR A 7 -7.34 -37.18 50.23
N LEU A 8 -7.20 -38.22 49.39
CA LEU A 8 -8.15 -38.52 48.29
C LEU A 8 -9.27 -39.49 48.71
N ARG A 9 -10.42 -39.41 48.03
CA ARG A 9 -11.25 -40.59 47.67
C ARG A 9 -11.81 -40.46 46.26
N SER A 10 -12.03 -41.61 45.60
CA SER A 10 -12.45 -41.74 44.21
C SER A 10 -13.83 -42.38 44.08
N SER A 11 -14.46 -42.28 42.91
CA SER A 11 -15.51 -43.21 42.44
C SER A 11 -15.75 -43.10 40.93
N TYR A 12 -15.01 -43.90 40.15
CA TYR A 12 -15.41 -44.27 38.78
C TYR A 12 -16.32 -45.51 38.86
N ARG A 13 -17.46 -45.51 38.16
CA ARG A 13 -18.26 -46.74 37.92
C ARG A 13 -18.26 -47.08 36.43
N ARG A 14 -18.45 -48.36 36.12
CA ARG A 14 -18.22 -48.95 34.79
C ARG A 14 -19.52 -49.30 34.07
N LEU A 15 -19.53 -49.04 32.77
CA LEU A 15 -19.94 -49.91 31.64
C LEU A 15 -20.94 -51.07 31.89
N GLN A 16 -21.88 -51.23 30.96
CA GLN A 16 -22.09 -52.37 30.00
C GLN A 16 -23.48 -52.16 29.30
N PRO A 17 -23.96 -52.98 28.33
CA PRO A 17 -23.68 -52.77 26.90
C PRO A 17 -24.92 -52.83 25.97
N VAL A 18 -24.78 -52.44 24.68
CA VAL A 18 -25.70 -52.83 23.60
C VAL A 18 -24.93 -53.03 22.28
N SER A 19 -25.31 -54.03 21.48
CA SER A 19 -24.76 -54.34 20.14
C SER A 19 -25.80 -54.05 19.03
N THR A 20 -25.53 -54.05 17.73
CA THR A 20 -24.32 -54.49 17.00
C THR A 20 -23.89 -53.41 15.97
N THR A 21 -23.55 -53.54 14.67
CA THR A 21 -23.56 -54.63 13.67
C THR A 21 -22.42 -54.41 12.64
N CYS A 22 -22.25 -55.35 11.70
CA CYS A 22 -21.17 -55.49 10.71
C CYS A 22 -20.85 -54.30 9.78
N GLY A 23 -19.56 -54.20 9.42
CA GLY A 23 -19.05 -53.42 8.30
C GLY A 23 -17.53 -53.64 8.07
N TRP A 24 -17.12 -54.85 7.65
CA TRP A 24 -15.71 -55.20 7.47
C TRP A 24 -15.19 -54.88 6.07
N VAL A 25 -14.10 -54.10 5.99
CA VAL A 25 -13.13 -54.12 4.89
C VAL A 25 -11.74 -54.16 5.53
N ALA A 26 -10.89 -55.11 5.13
CA ALA A 26 -9.58 -55.31 5.72
C ALA A 26 -8.55 -54.30 5.17
N MET A 27 -7.78 -53.66 6.05
CA MET A 27 -6.55 -52.96 5.65
C MET A 27 -5.33 -53.86 5.82
N ILE A 28 -4.59 -54.04 4.73
CA ILE A 28 -3.29 -54.72 4.71
C ILE A 28 -2.23 -53.74 5.25
N PRO A 29 -1.35 -54.14 6.19
CA PRO A 29 -0.28 -53.27 6.67
C PRO A 29 0.77 -53.04 5.56
N PRO A 30 1.23 -51.79 5.33
CA PRO A 30 2.20 -51.49 4.29
C PRO A 30 3.60 -52.02 4.62
N VAL A 31 4.29 -52.54 3.60
CA VAL A 31 5.66 -53.06 3.69
C VAL A 31 6.66 -51.91 3.90
N PHE A 32 7.54 -52.04 4.89
CA PHE A 32 8.70 -51.16 5.06
C PHE A 32 9.77 -51.46 3.99
N ILE A 33 9.87 -50.61 2.96
CA ILE A 33 10.98 -50.63 2.01
C ILE A 33 12.11 -49.73 2.54
N VAL A 34 13.21 -50.33 2.97
CA VAL A 34 14.40 -49.62 3.46
C VAL A 34 15.30 -49.24 2.27
N TYR A 35 15.30 -47.96 1.90
CA TYR A 35 16.31 -47.40 1.00
C TYR A 35 17.58 -47.03 1.77
N THR A 36 18.63 -47.83 1.65
CA THR A 36 19.98 -47.49 2.11
C THR A 36 20.62 -46.47 1.16
N CYS A 37 20.82 -45.23 1.62
CA CYS A 37 21.52 -44.19 0.87
C CYS A 37 22.90 -43.94 1.47
N THR A 38 23.96 -44.20 0.70
CA THR A 38 25.35 -44.24 1.19
C THR A 38 25.93 -42.84 1.35
N CYS A 39 25.95 -42.31 2.58
CA CYS A 39 26.55 -41.01 2.88
C CYS A 39 28.09 -41.05 2.84
N ALA A 40 28.69 -40.65 1.72
CA ALA A 40 30.13 -40.42 1.62
C ALA A 40 30.58 -39.23 2.50
N ARG A 41 31.33 -39.51 3.56
CA ARG A 41 31.91 -38.48 4.46
C ARG A 41 33.11 -37.81 3.79
N VAL A 42 32.93 -36.61 3.25
CA VAL A 42 34.05 -35.72 2.92
C VAL A 42 34.51 -34.99 4.19
N LEU A 43 35.67 -35.37 4.72
CA LEU A 43 36.34 -34.65 5.79
C LEU A 43 36.82 -33.28 5.29
N ARG A 44 36.48 -32.20 6.01
CA ARG A 44 37.19 -30.92 5.93
C ARG A 44 37.92 -30.67 7.26
N PRO A 45 39.23 -30.38 7.25
CA PRO A 45 39.98 -30.13 8.47
C PRO A 45 39.58 -28.77 9.09
N ARG A 46 39.61 -28.70 10.42
CA ARG A 46 39.61 -27.42 11.14
C ARG A 46 40.97 -26.75 10.94
N LEU A 47 40.98 -25.47 10.57
CA LEU A 47 42.17 -24.61 10.70
C LEU A 47 41.86 -23.44 11.63
N THR A 48 42.84 -23.13 12.48
CA THR A 48 42.73 -22.15 13.57
C THR A 48 43.10 -20.74 13.10
N ALA A 49 42.39 -19.73 13.60
CA ALA A 49 42.73 -18.34 13.34
C ALA A 49 44.00 -17.89 14.11
N PRO A 50 44.92 -17.14 13.48
CA PRO A 50 45.91 -16.32 14.18
C PRO A 50 45.32 -14.98 14.63
N LYS A 51 45.94 -14.35 15.65
CA LYS A 51 45.55 -13.05 16.21
C LYS A 51 46.49 -11.93 15.76
N ARG A 52 45.93 -10.73 15.60
CA ARG A 52 46.60 -9.41 15.54
C ARG A 52 47.64 -9.18 14.43
N LEU A 53 47.44 -8.10 13.69
CA LEU A 53 48.35 -6.96 13.76
C LEU A 53 47.56 -5.67 13.53
N ALA A 54 48.03 -4.56 14.09
CA ALA A 54 47.41 -3.25 13.95
C ALA A 54 48.41 -2.28 13.35
N GLN A 55 47.97 -1.49 12.37
CA GLN A 55 48.71 -0.32 11.91
C GLN A 55 47.78 0.89 11.91
N ARG A 56 48.24 1.94 12.60
CA ARG A 56 47.72 3.30 12.44
C ARG A 56 48.24 3.87 11.13
N HIS A 57 47.46 4.72 10.48
CA HIS A 57 48.02 5.84 9.74
C HIS A 57 47.15 7.08 9.95
N GLU A 58 47.72 8.08 10.62
CA GLU A 58 47.15 9.41 10.78
C GLU A 58 47.87 10.36 9.81
N THR A 59 47.21 10.72 8.71
CA THR A 59 47.39 11.99 7.99
C THR A 59 46.08 12.34 7.28
N GLY A 60 45.61 13.59 7.25
CA GLY A 60 46.22 14.80 7.76
C GLY A 60 46.26 15.92 6.72
N SER A 61 45.10 16.37 6.25
CA SER A 61 44.98 17.65 5.54
C SER A 61 43.57 18.22 5.72
N ALA A 62 43.45 19.54 5.56
CA ALA A 62 42.21 20.28 5.78
C ALA A 62 42.05 21.41 4.76
N VAL A 63 40.87 22.04 4.76
CA VAL A 63 40.54 23.30 4.08
C VAL A 63 40.52 23.25 2.54
N ARG A 64 39.30 23.31 1.98
CA ARG A 64 38.85 24.53 1.27
C ARG A 64 37.32 24.54 1.08
N ARG A 65 36.67 25.55 1.66
CA ARG A 65 35.27 25.87 1.37
C ARG A 65 35.17 26.45 -0.05
N ARG A 66 34.14 26.09 -0.81
CA ARG A 66 33.67 26.85 -1.98
C ARG A 66 32.14 26.92 -1.98
N ALA A 67 31.60 27.88 -1.24
CA ALA A 67 30.25 28.35 -1.52
C ALA A 67 30.27 29.12 -2.86
N ARG A 68 29.25 28.89 -3.69
CA ARG A 68 28.93 29.71 -4.88
C ARG A 68 27.41 29.83 -4.95
N GLY A 69 26.87 30.81 -4.23
CA GLY A 69 25.49 31.22 -4.45
C GLY A 69 25.37 31.97 -5.78
N TRP A 70 24.27 31.73 -6.49
CA TRP A 70 23.80 32.57 -7.58
C TRP A 70 22.33 32.87 -7.32
N ALA A 71 22.05 34.08 -6.84
CA ALA A 71 20.70 34.62 -6.77
C ALA A 71 20.61 35.73 -7.82
N ALA A 72 19.64 35.62 -8.74
CA ALA A 72 19.37 36.62 -9.76
C ALA A 72 17.90 37.02 -9.67
N VAL A 73 17.64 38.13 -8.96
CA VAL A 73 16.32 38.75 -8.87
C VAL A 73 16.25 39.86 -9.92
N LEU A 74 15.32 39.74 -10.87
CA LEU A 74 15.01 40.79 -11.84
C LEU A 74 13.97 41.74 -11.24
N LEU A 75 14.37 42.98 -10.97
CA LEU A 75 13.48 44.09 -10.62
C LEU A 75 13.27 44.99 -11.84
N LEU A 76 12.02 45.12 -12.29
CA LEU A 76 11.61 46.09 -13.29
C LEU A 76 11.44 47.46 -12.63
N LEU A 77 12.10 48.48 -13.18
CA LEU A 77 11.93 49.88 -12.79
C LEU A 77 11.13 50.60 -13.88
N CYS A 78 9.89 50.98 -13.58
CA CYS A 78 9.14 51.95 -14.36
C CYS A 78 9.46 53.36 -13.85
N ALA A 79 10.14 54.17 -14.67
CA ALA A 79 10.34 55.58 -14.37
C ALA A 79 9.12 56.39 -14.84
N CYS A 80 8.49 57.12 -13.92
CA CYS A 80 7.56 58.18 -14.28
C CYS A 80 8.34 59.49 -14.39
N ASP A 81 8.28 60.15 -15.54
CA ASP A 81 8.81 61.49 -15.72
C ASP A 81 7.74 62.40 -16.32
N GLY A 82 7.59 63.61 -15.79
CA GLY A 82 6.47 64.49 -16.10
C GLY A 82 6.80 65.95 -15.87
N ARG A 83 6.76 66.75 -16.94
CA ARG A 83 6.91 68.22 -16.92
C ARG A 83 5.96 68.90 -17.92
N PRO A 84 5.66 70.20 -17.75
CA PRO A 84 4.31 70.71 -18.02
C PRO A 84 4.15 71.51 -19.33
N SER A 85 2.89 71.83 -19.62
CA SER A 85 2.40 72.51 -20.82
C SER A 85 2.66 74.03 -20.86
N ARG A 86 2.80 74.56 -22.08
CA ARG A 86 2.44 75.93 -22.48
C ARG A 86 2.03 75.94 -23.96
N GLY A 87 1.12 76.84 -24.33
CA GLY A 87 0.68 77.05 -25.72
C GLY A 87 -0.84 76.96 -25.87
N ALA A 88 -1.51 78.11 -25.79
CA ALA A 88 -2.94 78.23 -26.07
C ALA A 88 -3.15 78.84 -27.46
N SER A 89 -4.12 78.32 -28.20
CA SER A 89 -4.77 78.99 -29.33
C SER A 89 -6.25 78.67 -29.29
N GLN A 90 -7.09 79.69 -29.44
CA GLN A 90 -8.55 79.53 -29.44
C GLN A 90 -9.03 79.10 -30.82
N VAL A 91 -9.89 78.08 -30.87
CA VAL A 91 -10.71 77.77 -32.04
C VAL A 91 -12.14 77.62 -31.56
N THR A 92 -13.05 78.44 -32.10
CA THR A 92 -14.48 78.38 -31.78
C THR A 92 -15.12 77.16 -32.44
N PRO A 93 -15.72 76.22 -31.68
CA PRO A 93 -16.42 75.08 -32.27
C PRO A 93 -17.78 75.52 -32.84
N ALA A 94 -18.12 75.01 -34.03
CA ALA A 94 -19.49 75.09 -34.54
C ALA A 94 -20.42 74.16 -33.74
N ALA A 95 -21.71 74.48 -33.69
CA ALA A 95 -22.69 73.74 -32.90
C ALA A 95 -22.79 72.26 -33.35
N SER A 96 -22.60 71.34 -32.40
CA SER A 96 -22.84 69.90 -32.63
C SER A 96 -24.33 69.56 -32.56
N PRO A 97 -24.82 68.58 -33.33
CA PRO A 97 -26.19 68.09 -33.20
C PRO A 97 -26.41 67.42 -31.82
N PRO A 98 -27.66 67.32 -31.34
CA PRO A 98 -27.96 66.71 -30.05
C PRO A 98 -27.56 65.23 -30.05
N LEU A 99 -26.78 64.82 -29.05
CA LEU A 99 -26.44 63.42 -28.81
C LEU A 99 -27.72 62.61 -28.53
N ALA A 100 -28.04 61.69 -29.42
CA ALA A 100 -29.03 60.65 -29.15
C ALA A 100 -28.57 59.84 -27.94
N ARG A 101 -29.45 59.70 -26.93
CA ARG A 101 -29.20 58.81 -25.79
C ARG A 101 -29.32 57.36 -26.28
N SER A 102 -28.19 56.69 -26.43
CA SER A 102 -28.17 55.23 -26.51
C SER A 102 -28.62 54.66 -25.17
N ASP A 103 -29.61 53.78 -25.18
CA ASP A 103 -29.94 52.97 -24.00
C ASP A 103 -28.70 52.16 -23.56
N PRO A 104 -28.54 51.89 -22.25
CA PRO A 104 -27.46 51.01 -21.78
C PRO A 104 -27.62 49.63 -22.42
N PRO A 105 -26.51 48.97 -22.83
CA PRO A 105 -26.60 47.62 -23.38
C PRO A 105 -27.25 46.68 -22.36
N PRO A 106 -28.08 45.72 -22.80
CA PRO A 106 -28.72 44.77 -21.90
C PRO A 106 -27.63 44.05 -21.10
N ALA A 107 -27.84 43.93 -19.78
CA ALA A 107 -26.88 43.27 -18.90
C ALA A 107 -26.55 41.88 -19.45
N GLY A 108 -25.27 41.66 -19.75
CA GLY A 108 -24.81 40.38 -20.30
C GLY A 108 -25.21 39.24 -19.37
N ALA A 109 -25.60 38.11 -19.95
CA ALA A 109 -25.95 36.92 -19.16
C ALA A 109 -24.80 36.62 -18.18
N PRO A 110 -25.10 36.24 -16.91
CA PRO A 110 -24.06 35.93 -15.95
C PRO A 110 -23.15 34.84 -16.53
N PRO A 111 -21.83 34.89 -16.28
CA PRO A 111 -20.91 33.88 -16.81
C PRO A 111 -21.39 32.49 -16.40
N PRO A 112 -21.28 31.48 -17.28
CA PRO A 112 -21.74 30.13 -16.97
C PRO A 112 -21.07 29.66 -15.67
N ALA A 113 -21.87 29.08 -14.78
CA ALA A 113 -21.39 28.61 -13.49
C ALA A 113 -20.16 27.71 -13.69
N ALA A 114 -19.09 27.97 -12.95
CA ALA A 114 -17.86 27.20 -13.05
C ALA A 114 -18.16 25.71 -12.83
N ALA A 115 -17.55 24.86 -13.66
CA ALA A 115 -17.69 23.41 -13.51
C ALA A 115 -17.24 23.01 -12.08
N PRO A 116 -17.99 22.11 -11.39
CA PRO A 116 -17.61 21.67 -10.05
C PRO A 116 -16.21 21.04 -10.09
N PRO A 117 -15.33 21.36 -9.11
CA PRO A 117 -13.95 20.92 -9.14
C PRO A 117 -13.85 19.39 -9.01
N THR A 118 -12.88 18.82 -9.71
CA THR A 118 -12.66 17.37 -9.80
C THR A 118 -11.27 17.00 -9.34
N VAL A 119 -11.15 15.89 -8.61
CA VAL A 119 -9.86 15.27 -8.27
C VAL A 119 -9.84 13.81 -8.69
N THR A 120 -8.71 13.34 -9.21
CA THR A 120 -8.49 11.91 -9.43
C THR A 120 -7.62 11.34 -8.31
N ILE A 121 -8.07 10.23 -7.73
CA ILE A 121 -7.30 9.42 -6.78
C ILE A 121 -6.97 8.09 -7.48
N THR A 122 -5.71 7.71 -7.46
CA THR A 122 -5.22 6.43 -8.00
C THR A 122 -4.73 5.58 -6.84
N ALA A 123 -5.36 4.43 -6.62
CA ALA A 123 -5.04 3.54 -5.50
C ALA A 123 -4.48 2.20 -6.00
N SER A 124 -3.48 1.68 -5.29
CA SER A 124 -3.01 0.30 -5.46
C SER A 124 -2.80 -0.38 -4.10
N GLY A 125 -2.68 -1.71 -4.13
CA GLY A 125 -2.71 -2.56 -2.95
C GLY A 125 -1.38 -2.74 -2.24
N ASP A 126 -1.19 -3.96 -1.75
CA ASP A 126 -0.13 -4.35 -0.81
C ASP A 126 1.25 -4.43 -1.48
N LEU A 127 2.25 -3.74 -0.92
CA LEU A 127 3.65 -3.78 -1.36
C LEU A 127 4.47 -4.67 -0.42
N VAL A 128 4.49 -5.97 -0.71
CA VAL A 128 5.14 -7.01 0.11
C VAL A 128 6.37 -7.56 -0.61
N LEU A 129 7.54 -7.47 0.02
CA LEU A 129 8.78 -8.12 -0.45
C LEU A 129 9.26 -9.09 0.63
N ASN A 130 9.80 -10.24 0.19
CA ASN A 130 10.57 -11.14 1.05
C ASN A 130 12.06 -11.11 0.66
N PRO A 131 12.97 -11.67 1.47
CA PRO A 131 14.40 -11.66 1.17
C PRO A 131 14.80 -12.32 -0.15
N HIS A 132 13.96 -13.18 -0.74
CA HIS A 132 14.20 -13.67 -2.09
C HIS A 132 13.92 -12.60 -3.16
N ALA A 133 12.82 -11.86 -3.04
CA ALA A 133 12.51 -10.76 -3.96
C ALA A 133 13.50 -9.60 -3.80
N MET A 134 13.83 -9.18 -2.57
CA MET A 134 14.86 -8.17 -2.32
C MET A 134 16.23 -8.56 -2.88
N ARG A 135 16.61 -9.85 -2.78
CA ARG A 135 17.84 -10.31 -3.40
C ARG A 135 17.78 -10.22 -4.92
N ALA A 136 16.67 -10.60 -5.56
CA ALA A 136 16.53 -10.42 -7.02
C ALA A 136 16.70 -8.95 -7.41
N ILE A 137 16.05 -8.03 -6.69
CA ILE A 137 16.17 -6.58 -6.86
C ILE A 137 17.62 -6.10 -6.71
N ALA A 138 18.38 -6.62 -5.73
CA ALA A 138 19.81 -6.30 -5.58
C ALA A 138 20.68 -6.92 -6.70
N ASP A 139 20.34 -8.14 -7.16
CA ASP A 139 20.97 -8.83 -8.30
C ASP A 139 20.54 -8.19 -9.67
N ASP A 140 19.63 -7.22 -9.68
CA ASP A 140 19.33 -6.29 -10.80
C ASP A 140 20.17 -4.99 -10.75
N GLY A 141 20.94 -4.77 -9.68
CA GLY A 141 21.84 -3.62 -9.53
C GLY A 141 21.18 -2.37 -8.96
N PRO A 142 21.78 -1.17 -9.14
CA PRO A 142 21.34 0.05 -8.46
C PRO A 142 19.96 0.55 -8.89
N ARG A 143 19.43 0.05 -10.02
CA ARG A 143 18.11 0.40 -10.57
C ARG A 143 17.01 -0.64 -10.30
N GLY A 144 17.25 -1.56 -9.36
CA GLY A 144 16.42 -2.73 -9.14
C GLY A 144 14.98 -2.42 -8.73
N TYR A 145 14.74 -1.32 -7.99
CA TYR A 145 13.38 -0.94 -7.60
C TYR A 145 12.62 -0.22 -8.71
N GLU A 146 13.29 0.56 -9.56
CA GLU A 146 12.64 1.14 -10.75
C GLU A 146 12.32 0.05 -11.77
N HIS A 147 13.19 -0.97 -11.93
CA HIS A 147 12.88 -2.15 -12.73
C HIS A 147 11.72 -2.97 -12.15
N LEU A 148 11.60 -3.06 -10.82
CA LEU A 148 10.47 -3.68 -10.14
C LEU A 148 9.17 -2.92 -10.41
N LEU A 149 9.17 -1.59 -10.31
CA LEU A 149 7.98 -0.74 -10.35
C LEU A 149 7.62 -0.22 -11.75
N ALA A 150 8.42 -0.50 -12.79
CA ALA A 150 8.25 0.06 -14.14
C ALA A 150 6.82 -0.11 -14.71
N GLY A 151 6.18 -1.27 -14.56
CA GLY A 151 4.81 -1.49 -15.03
C GLY A 151 3.75 -0.73 -14.22
N PHE A 152 3.99 -0.47 -12.93
CA PHE A 152 3.13 0.39 -12.12
C PHE A 152 3.26 1.86 -12.53
N ALA A 153 4.50 2.36 -12.67
CA ALA A 153 4.76 3.72 -13.15
C ALA A 153 4.13 3.97 -14.54
N ALA A 154 4.16 2.98 -15.44
CA ALA A 154 3.51 3.05 -16.76
C ALA A 154 1.96 2.98 -16.74
N ALA A 155 1.35 2.65 -15.60
CA ALA A 155 -0.11 2.66 -15.38
C ALA A 155 -0.59 3.90 -14.59
N VAL A 156 0.29 4.53 -13.81
CA VAL A 156 0.02 5.79 -13.11
C VAL A 156 -0.20 6.94 -14.13
N HIS A 157 -0.98 7.94 -13.73
CA HIS A 157 -1.20 9.17 -14.48
C HIS A 157 -0.85 10.39 -13.61
N ASP A 158 -0.17 11.37 -14.19
CA ASP A 158 0.27 12.59 -13.52
C ASP A 158 -0.91 13.43 -12.97
N ASP A 159 -2.11 13.29 -13.54
CA ASP A 159 -3.35 13.99 -13.12
C ASP A 159 -4.03 13.38 -11.88
N ALA A 160 -3.37 12.43 -11.19
CA ALA A 160 -3.94 11.73 -10.04
C ALA A 160 -3.06 11.83 -8.79
N LEU A 161 -3.72 11.93 -7.62
CA LEU A 161 -3.10 11.69 -6.31
C LEU A 161 -2.95 10.18 -6.10
N VAL A 162 -1.71 9.68 -6.02
CA VAL A 162 -1.42 8.25 -5.99
C VAL A 162 -1.18 7.75 -4.57
N VAL A 163 -1.89 6.69 -4.16
CA VAL A 163 -1.79 6.05 -2.85
C VAL A 163 -1.55 4.53 -2.93
N VAL A 164 -0.70 4.02 -2.05
CA VAL A 164 -0.33 2.58 -1.94
C VAL A 164 -0.33 2.10 -0.48
N ASN A 165 -0.45 0.79 -0.22
CA ASN A 165 -0.14 0.23 1.10
C ASN A 165 1.30 -0.30 1.14
N LEU A 166 2.14 0.36 1.93
CA LEU A 166 3.53 -0.02 2.15
C LEU A 166 3.60 -1.02 3.31
N GLU A 167 3.42 -2.31 2.98
CA GLU A 167 3.24 -3.40 3.94
C GLU A 167 4.54 -3.98 4.51
N GLN A 168 5.55 -3.11 4.68
CA GLN A 168 6.81 -3.42 5.35
C GLN A 168 7.56 -2.12 5.70
N PRO A 169 8.39 -2.10 6.75
CA PRO A 169 9.28 -0.97 7.01
C PRO A 169 10.28 -0.72 5.85
N LEU A 170 10.72 0.52 5.65
CA LEU A 170 11.80 0.89 4.71
C LEU A 170 13.20 0.68 5.32
N VAL A 171 13.29 -0.30 6.21
CA VAL A 171 14.45 -0.63 7.03
C VAL A 171 14.58 -2.15 7.07
N ASN A 172 15.80 -2.67 7.11
CA ASN A 172 16.07 -4.11 7.23
C ASN A 172 17.35 -4.44 8.02
N ASP A 173 17.77 -3.53 8.89
CA ASP A 173 19.04 -3.59 9.64
C ASP A 173 18.84 -3.61 11.18
N LEU A 174 17.59 -3.63 11.68
CA LEU A 174 17.27 -3.61 13.11
C LEU A 174 16.86 -4.98 13.66
N VAL A 175 16.17 -5.79 12.86
CA VAL A 175 15.67 -7.14 13.21
C VAL A 175 15.92 -8.08 12.03
N ASP A 176 16.45 -9.27 12.33
CA ASP A 176 16.70 -10.32 11.33
C ASP A 176 15.42 -10.64 10.52
N LEU A 177 15.52 -10.59 9.19
CA LEU A 177 14.43 -10.86 8.27
C LEU A 177 14.16 -12.36 8.13
N ASP A 178 12.88 -12.75 8.16
CA ASP A 178 12.48 -14.11 7.80
C ASP A 178 12.57 -14.32 6.28
N PRO A 179 13.03 -15.48 5.78
CA PRO A 179 13.10 -15.79 4.34
C PRO A 179 11.73 -15.98 3.66
N GLY A 180 10.64 -15.54 4.29
CA GLY A 180 9.25 -15.72 3.87
C GLY A 180 8.66 -17.08 4.26
N TRP A 181 7.41 -17.31 3.86
CA TRP A 181 6.61 -18.46 4.28
C TRP A 181 7.29 -19.81 3.91
N PRO A 182 7.54 -20.70 4.89
CA PRO A 182 8.11 -22.02 4.66
C PRO A 182 7.08 -22.98 4.03
N ARG A 183 7.40 -24.29 3.98
CA ARG A 183 6.37 -25.34 3.81
C ARG A 183 5.39 -25.31 4.99
N GLN A 184 4.27 -26.02 4.89
CA GLN A 184 3.34 -26.18 6.03
C GLN A 184 3.97 -27.07 7.12
N ASP A 185 4.87 -26.49 7.91
CA ASP A 185 5.40 -27.10 9.13
C ASP A 185 4.40 -26.92 10.27
N THR A 186 3.58 -27.94 10.51
CA THR A 186 2.59 -27.96 11.59
C THR A 186 3.21 -28.17 12.98
N SER A 187 4.52 -28.42 13.09
CA SER A 187 5.22 -28.58 14.37
C SER A 187 5.65 -27.24 15.00
N ARG A 188 5.59 -26.14 14.25
CA ARG A 188 5.94 -24.80 14.72
C ARG A 188 4.72 -23.89 14.82
N PRO A 189 4.66 -22.97 15.79
CA PRO A 189 3.68 -21.89 15.77
C PRO A 189 3.77 -21.12 14.46
N ARG A 190 2.63 -20.89 13.79
CA ARG A 190 2.56 -19.98 12.64
C ARG A 190 2.97 -18.58 13.10
N ARG A 191 4.15 -18.15 12.70
CA ARG A 191 4.61 -16.75 12.79
C ARG A 191 4.49 -16.13 11.41
N SER A 192 3.95 -14.92 11.34
CA SER A 192 4.11 -14.05 10.18
C SER A 192 5.62 -13.75 10.00
N PRO A 193 6.14 -13.67 8.77
CA PRO A 193 7.55 -13.40 8.55
C PRO A 193 7.90 -11.99 9.01
N VAL A 194 9.08 -11.78 9.60
CA VAL A 194 9.66 -10.45 9.78
C VAL A 194 10.12 -9.90 8.41
N LEU A 195 9.54 -8.79 7.98
CA LEU A 195 9.81 -8.09 6.73
C LEU A 195 10.57 -6.76 6.95
N GLY A 196 10.89 -6.10 5.84
CA GLY A 196 11.63 -4.84 5.80
C GLY A 196 12.42 -4.68 4.50
N ALA A 197 12.32 -3.52 3.84
CA ALA A 197 13.01 -3.17 2.60
C ALA A 197 14.28 -2.32 2.88
N THR A 198 15.00 -1.94 1.83
CA THR A 198 16.02 -0.87 1.95
C THR A 198 15.42 0.51 1.66
N PRO A 199 15.98 1.61 2.22
CA PRO A 199 15.48 2.98 2.02
C PRO A 199 15.27 3.42 0.56
N ALA A 200 16.06 2.90 -0.39
CA ALA A 200 15.97 3.23 -1.81
C ALA A 200 14.62 2.86 -2.46
N LEU A 201 13.79 2.04 -1.81
CA LEU A 201 12.41 1.81 -2.24
C LEU A 201 11.55 3.08 -2.10
N ALA A 202 11.87 3.99 -1.16
CA ALA A 202 11.16 5.27 -1.02
C ALA A 202 11.35 6.15 -2.26
N ASP A 203 12.60 6.29 -2.70
CA ASP A 203 12.96 7.08 -3.90
C ASP A 203 12.32 6.48 -5.15
N ALA A 204 12.38 5.16 -5.32
CA ALA A 204 11.77 4.47 -6.46
C ALA A 204 10.22 4.51 -6.45
N LEU A 205 9.59 4.69 -5.29
CA LEU A 205 8.14 4.93 -5.19
C LEU A 205 7.79 6.37 -5.61
N ALA A 206 8.60 7.35 -5.22
CA ALA A 206 8.43 8.74 -5.64
C ALA A 206 8.64 8.90 -7.16
N ASP A 207 9.69 8.27 -7.72
CA ASP A 207 9.94 8.19 -9.17
C ASP A 207 8.81 7.46 -9.92
N ALA A 208 8.11 6.53 -9.27
CA ALA A 208 6.91 5.87 -9.80
C ALA A 208 5.61 6.69 -9.59
N GLY A 209 5.70 7.93 -9.11
CA GLY A 209 4.59 8.86 -8.95
C GLY A 209 3.75 8.66 -7.68
N VAL A 210 4.23 7.91 -6.67
CA VAL A 210 3.50 7.76 -5.39
C VAL A 210 3.52 9.07 -4.60
N HIS A 211 2.35 9.53 -4.18
CA HIS A 211 2.18 10.74 -3.37
C HIS A 211 1.94 10.42 -1.89
N VAL A 212 1.28 9.28 -1.60
CA VAL A 212 0.81 8.89 -0.26
C VAL A 212 1.10 7.41 0.00
N ALA A 213 1.60 7.08 1.18
CA ALA A 213 1.86 5.68 1.59
C ALA A 213 1.17 5.34 2.92
N CYS A 214 0.27 4.36 2.88
CA CYS A 214 -0.28 3.76 4.08
C CYS A 214 0.78 2.87 4.74
N VAL A 215 1.12 3.19 5.99
CA VAL A 215 2.15 2.47 6.78
C VAL A 215 1.58 1.79 8.03
N THR A 216 0.29 1.96 8.32
CA THR A 216 -0.39 1.16 9.35
C THR A 216 -1.02 -0.08 8.73
N ASN A 217 -0.37 -1.20 8.98
CA ASN A 217 -0.72 -2.53 8.52
C ASN A 217 -0.13 -3.57 9.48
N ASN A 218 -0.47 -4.83 9.29
CA ASN A 218 0.05 -5.97 10.04
C ASN A 218 1.58 -5.94 10.29
N HIS A 219 2.40 -5.54 9.31
CA HIS A 219 3.87 -5.57 9.32
C HIS A 219 4.53 -4.25 9.78
N ALA A 220 3.75 -3.24 10.17
CA ALA A 220 4.23 -1.90 10.58
C ALA A 220 5.28 -1.90 11.72
N TYR A 221 5.33 -2.95 12.54
CA TYR A 221 6.25 -3.08 13.67
C TYR A 221 7.29 -4.20 13.51
N ASP A 222 7.50 -4.74 12.31
CA ASP A 222 8.43 -5.85 12.07
C ASP A 222 9.89 -5.52 12.43
N GLN A 223 10.33 -4.30 12.08
CA GLN A 223 11.62 -3.73 12.50
C GLN A 223 11.50 -2.94 13.82
N GLY A 224 10.46 -3.23 14.61
CA GLY A 224 10.11 -2.51 15.83
C GLY A 224 9.68 -1.06 15.61
N ARG A 225 9.49 -0.35 16.72
CA ARG A 225 9.09 1.07 16.75
C ARG A 225 10.09 2.00 16.06
N ARG A 226 11.39 1.73 16.21
CA ARG A 226 12.46 2.47 15.53
C ARG A 226 12.45 2.25 14.01
N GLY A 227 12.05 1.06 13.55
CA GLY A 227 11.84 0.77 12.14
C GLY A 227 10.65 1.53 11.56
N LEU A 228 9.54 1.62 12.30
CA LEU A 228 8.40 2.47 11.93
C LEU A 228 8.82 3.95 11.85
N ALA A 229 9.51 4.47 12.87
CA ALA A 229 9.99 5.86 12.89
C ALA A 229 10.87 6.19 11.68
N ARG A 230 11.89 5.37 11.40
CA ARG A 230 12.72 5.52 10.19
C ARG A 230 11.94 5.38 8.89
N THR A 231 10.87 4.57 8.85
CA THR A 231 9.99 4.47 7.68
C THR A 231 9.23 5.77 7.42
N LEU A 232 8.80 6.47 8.47
CA LEU A 232 8.21 7.81 8.36
C LEU A 232 9.25 8.84 7.86
N GLU A 233 10.48 8.78 8.38
CA GLU A 233 11.59 9.65 7.99
C GLU A 233 11.97 9.47 6.50
N GLU A 234 12.12 8.22 6.03
CA GLU A 234 12.47 7.92 4.63
C GLU A 234 11.36 8.29 3.64
N LEU A 235 10.09 8.08 3.98
CA LEU A 235 8.97 8.55 3.15
C LEU A 235 8.95 10.08 3.05
N THR A 236 9.10 10.77 4.19
CA THR A 236 9.12 12.24 4.25
C THR A 236 10.31 12.80 3.46
N ARG A 237 11.47 12.13 3.50
CA ARG A 237 12.66 12.46 2.70
C ARG A 237 12.42 12.29 1.20
N ALA A 238 11.67 11.25 0.79
CA ALA A 238 11.26 11.01 -0.59
C ALA A 238 10.02 11.84 -1.03
N HIS A 239 9.58 12.80 -0.21
CA HIS A 239 8.38 13.63 -0.43
C HIS A 239 7.05 12.85 -0.52
N ILE A 240 7.01 11.60 -0.05
CA ILE A 240 5.80 10.79 0.07
C ILE A 240 5.16 11.05 1.44
N VAL A 241 3.85 11.29 1.47
CA VAL A 241 3.11 11.52 2.72
C VAL A 241 2.79 10.17 3.40
N PRO A 242 3.34 9.86 4.60
CA PRO A 242 2.89 8.70 5.36
C PRO A 242 1.50 8.94 5.96
N ILE A 243 0.69 7.87 6.06
CA ILE A 243 -0.64 7.93 6.68
C ILE A 243 -0.88 6.80 7.68
N GLY A 244 -1.61 7.14 8.76
CA GLY A 244 -1.99 6.22 9.83
C GLY A 244 -0.88 5.89 10.83
N ALA A 245 0.25 6.61 10.81
CA ALA A 245 1.27 6.55 11.84
C ALA A 245 1.93 7.92 12.04
N GLY A 246 2.42 8.16 13.25
CA GLY A 246 3.09 9.41 13.65
C GLY A 246 3.93 9.18 14.91
N ALA A 247 4.47 10.23 15.52
CA ALA A 247 5.33 10.11 16.71
C ALA A 247 4.61 9.46 17.90
N ASP A 248 3.31 9.71 18.04
CA ASP A 248 2.44 9.20 19.11
C ASP A 248 1.02 8.83 18.62
N ALA A 249 0.13 8.52 19.57
CA ALA A 249 -1.25 8.10 19.32
C ALA A 249 -2.26 9.24 19.13
N GLU A 250 -1.83 10.50 19.11
CA GLU A 250 -2.58 11.62 18.55
C GLU A 250 -2.22 11.78 17.07
N GLU A 251 -0.92 11.88 16.75
CA GLU A 251 -0.45 12.02 15.37
C GLU A 251 -0.86 10.85 14.48
N ALA A 252 -0.77 9.61 14.97
CA ALA A 252 -1.15 8.43 14.18
C ALA A 252 -2.62 8.44 13.73
N TYR A 253 -3.51 9.06 14.51
CA TYR A 253 -4.95 9.16 14.25
C TYR A 253 -5.34 10.49 13.58
N ARG A 254 -4.39 11.43 13.44
CA ARG A 254 -4.59 12.73 12.79
C ARG A 254 -4.68 12.54 11.26
N PRO A 255 -5.62 13.18 10.56
CA PRO A 255 -5.67 13.11 9.10
C PRO A 255 -4.47 13.81 8.46
N SER A 256 -3.89 13.19 7.43
CA SER A 256 -2.96 13.85 6.50
C SER A 256 -3.74 14.44 5.34
N VAL A 257 -3.46 15.68 4.95
CA VAL A 257 -4.17 16.38 3.87
C VAL A 257 -3.21 16.72 2.74
N VAL A 258 -3.61 16.43 1.49
CA VAL A 258 -2.91 16.86 0.27
C VAL A 258 -3.90 17.58 -0.63
N GLU A 259 -3.48 18.68 -1.24
CA GLU A 259 -4.29 19.44 -2.20
C GLU A 259 -3.85 19.14 -3.63
N ARG A 260 -4.82 18.93 -4.54
CA ARG A 260 -4.60 18.82 -5.98
C ARG A 260 -5.69 19.57 -6.70
N ASP A 261 -5.29 20.45 -7.60
CA ASP A 261 -6.17 21.19 -8.52
C ASP A 261 -7.32 21.95 -7.82
N GLY A 262 -7.02 22.49 -6.63
CA GLY A 262 -7.95 23.23 -5.77
C GLY A 262 -8.86 22.36 -4.89
N VAL A 263 -8.71 21.03 -4.91
CA VAL A 263 -9.45 20.09 -4.05
C VAL A 263 -8.52 19.52 -2.98
N ARG A 264 -8.90 19.65 -1.71
CA ARG A 264 -8.16 19.03 -0.61
C ARG A 264 -8.72 17.63 -0.35
N VAL A 265 -7.82 16.66 -0.29
CA VAL A 265 -8.11 15.26 0.04
C VAL A 265 -7.47 14.95 1.39
N ALA A 266 -8.27 14.50 2.36
CA ALA A 266 -7.77 14.00 3.64
C ALA A 266 -7.74 12.48 3.65
N TRP A 267 -6.64 11.91 4.13
CA TRP A 267 -6.52 10.49 4.42
C TRP A 267 -6.50 10.26 5.93
N VAL A 268 -7.27 9.26 6.34
CA VAL A 268 -7.05 8.52 7.59
C VAL A 268 -6.67 7.09 7.25
N ALA A 269 -5.90 6.42 8.11
CA ALA A 269 -5.58 5.01 7.92
C ALA A 269 -5.52 4.24 9.23
N PHE A 270 -5.90 2.96 9.18
CA PHE A 270 -5.95 2.08 10.35
C PHE A 270 -5.61 0.63 9.98
N SER A 271 -5.02 -0.11 10.93
CA SER A 271 -4.93 -1.58 10.86
C SER A 271 -5.83 -2.25 11.89
N GLY A 272 -6.41 -3.42 11.56
CA GLY A 272 -7.13 -4.25 12.54
C GLY A 272 -6.21 -4.99 13.52
N PHE A 273 -5.00 -5.35 13.08
CA PHE A 273 -4.05 -6.18 13.82
C PHE A 273 -2.60 -5.86 13.47
N PHE A 274 -1.67 -6.32 14.31
CA PHE A 274 -0.23 -6.22 14.11
C PHE A 274 0.42 -7.60 14.34
N ASN A 275 1.33 -7.99 13.44
CA ASN A 275 2.09 -9.24 13.47
C ASN A 275 3.07 -9.25 14.65
N GLN A 276 3.80 -8.16 14.83
CA GLN A 276 4.62 -7.90 16.01
C GLN A 276 3.89 -6.97 16.97
N HIS A 277 4.09 -7.17 18.27
CA HIS A 277 3.70 -6.21 19.28
C HIS A 277 4.93 -5.40 19.69
N PRO A 278 4.96 -4.08 19.44
CA PRO A 278 6.09 -3.27 19.87
C PRO A 278 6.15 -3.25 21.41
N GLY A 279 7.35 -3.36 21.96
CA GLY A 279 7.57 -3.30 23.39
C GLY A 279 7.30 -1.90 23.99
N GLY A 280 7.67 -1.74 25.26
CA GLY A 280 7.45 -0.52 26.05
C GLY A 280 8.26 0.72 25.62
N GLU A 281 8.87 0.72 24.44
CA GLU A 281 9.30 1.97 23.80
C GLU A 281 8.08 2.82 23.44
N THR A 282 8.25 4.15 23.39
CA THR A 282 7.18 5.12 23.10
C THR A 282 7.36 5.87 21.79
N VAL A 283 8.42 5.58 21.03
CA VAL A 283 8.75 6.25 19.76
C VAL A 283 7.90 5.68 18.62
N ALA A 284 7.12 6.51 17.94
CA ALA A 284 6.27 6.16 16.81
C ALA A 284 5.13 5.17 17.10
N VAL A 285 3.92 5.51 16.67
CA VAL A 285 2.69 4.71 16.81
C VAL A 285 2.01 4.58 15.46
N ALA A 286 1.55 3.38 15.14
CA ALA A 286 0.60 3.08 14.06
C ALA A 286 -0.82 2.98 14.61
N ALA A 287 -1.78 3.62 13.94
CA ALA A 287 -3.18 3.69 14.34
C ALA A 287 -3.91 2.37 14.09
N ARG A 288 -4.74 1.99 15.07
CA ARG A 288 -5.44 0.70 15.12
C ARG A 288 -6.96 0.89 15.28
N LEU A 289 -7.72 -0.03 14.71
CA LEU A 289 -9.14 -0.24 15.04
C LEU A 289 -9.40 -1.71 15.40
N ASP A 290 -10.61 -2.02 15.88
CA ASP A 290 -11.14 -3.39 15.92
C ASP A 290 -12.26 -3.51 14.88
N GLU A 291 -12.15 -4.44 13.92
CA GLU A 291 -13.20 -4.74 12.94
C GLU A 291 -14.55 -5.13 13.57
N ARG A 292 -14.56 -5.47 14.87
CA ARG A 292 -15.74 -5.86 15.64
C ARG A 292 -16.39 -4.70 16.38
N ALA A 293 -15.70 -3.56 16.52
CA ALA A 293 -16.18 -2.35 17.17
C ALA A 293 -16.22 -1.17 16.17
N PRO A 294 -17.16 -1.18 15.20
CA PRO A 294 -17.22 -0.17 14.13
C PRO A 294 -17.65 1.22 14.63
N ASP A 295 -18.11 1.34 15.87
CA ASP A 295 -18.47 2.58 16.57
C ASP A 295 -17.37 3.08 17.53
N ASP A 296 -16.10 2.78 17.22
CA ASP A 296 -14.96 3.26 17.98
C ASP A 296 -14.87 4.81 17.96
N GLY A 297 -14.68 5.41 19.13
CA GLY A 297 -14.66 6.86 19.29
C GLY A 297 -13.46 7.56 18.64
N ARG A 298 -12.31 6.89 18.48
CA ARG A 298 -11.16 7.42 17.73
C ARG A 298 -11.43 7.36 16.23
N LEU A 299 -12.03 6.29 15.74
CA LEU A 299 -12.46 6.17 14.35
C LEU A 299 -13.39 7.32 13.96
N ALA A 300 -14.43 7.57 14.75
CA ALA A 300 -15.37 8.67 14.53
C ALA A 300 -14.68 10.05 14.63
N ALA A 301 -13.77 10.25 15.58
CA ALA A 301 -13.03 11.50 15.74
C ALA A 301 -12.09 11.79 14.55
N SER A 302 -11.34 10.78 14.07
CA SER A 302 -10.48 10.91 12.88
C SER A 302 -11.28 11.25 11.62
N LEU A 303 -12.44 10.61 11.41
CA LEU A 303 -13.36 10.91 10.31
C LEU A 303 -13.89 12.36 10.38
N ALA A 304 -14.33 12.80 11.57
CA ALA A 304 -14.81 14.16 11.78
C ALA A 304 -13.70 15.21 11.56
N ALA A 305 -12.48 14.95 12.05
CA ALA A 305 -11.32 15.81 11.84
C ALA A 305 -10.93 15.90 10.36
N ALA A 306 -10.93 14.77 9.64
CA ALA A 306 -10.66 14.73 8.19
C ALA A 306 -11.69 15.54 7.41
N ARG A 307 -12.97 15.44 7.78
CA ARG A 307 -14.05 16.20 7.15
C ARG A 307 -13.99 17.70 7.46
N ALA A 308 -13.47 18.10 8.61
CA ALA A 308 -13.30 19.51 8.95
C ALA A 308 -12.19 20.21 8.12
N THR A 309 -11.24 19.44 7.58
CA THR A 309 -10.06 19.98 6.87
C THR A 309 -10.06 19.74 5.35
N ALA A 310 -10.93 18.85 4.83
CA ALA A 310 -10.89 18.45 3.43
C ALA A 310 -12.24 18.23 2.75
N ASP A 311 -12.19 18.37 1.43
CA ASP A 311 -13.33 18.36 0.52
C ASP A 311 -13.69 16.93 0.13
N VAL A 312 -12.68 16.05 0.02
CA VAL A 312 -12.81 14.58 -0.11
C VAL A 312 -12.12 13.89 1.07
N VAL A 313 -12.70 12.82 1.62
CA VAL A 313 -12.12 12.00 2.70
C VAL A 313 -11.93 10.55 2.24
N VAL A 314 -10.72 10.04 2.42
CA VAL A 314 -10.28 8.68 2.12
C VAL A 314 -9.96 7.94 3.41
N ALA A 315 -10.48 6.72 3.58
CA ALA A 315 -10.15 5.84 4.70
C ALA A 315 -9.45 4.57 4.20
N SER A 316 -8.13 4.48 4.42
CA SER A 316 -7.36 3.27 4.11
C SER A 316 -7.40 2.29 5.29
N VAL A 317 -7.74 1.01 5.06
CA VAL A 317 -7.89 0.03 6.15
C VAL A 317 -7.26 -1.31 5.81
N HIS A 318 -6.28 -1.71 6.61
CA HIS A 318 -5.64 -3.01 6.49
C HIS A 318 -6.32 -4.04 7.43
N TRP A 319 -6.94 -5.07 6.87
CA TRP A 319 -7.94 -5.91 7.56
C TRP A 319 -8.10 -7.35 7.01
N GLY A 320 -8.91 -8.17 7.68
CA GLY A 320 -9.38 -9.46 7.17
C GLY A 320 -8.50 -10.65 7.54
N ARG A 321 -8.27 -11.55 6.56
CA ARG A 321 -7.37 -12.71 6.66
C ARG A 321 -6.79 -12.98 5.28
N ASP A 322 -5.52 -13.34 5.24
CA ASP A 322 -4.77 -13.77 4.07
C ASP A 322 -5.56 -14.80 3.25
N PHE A 323 -5.71 -14.54 1.95
CA PHE A 323 -6.31 -15.43 0.95
C PHE A 323 -7.79 -15.80 1.19
N ASP A 324 -8.53 -15.09 2.05
CA ASP A 324 -10.00 -15.20 2.07
C ASP A 324 -10.55 -14.68 0.74
N ALA A 325 -11.23 -15.53 -0.04
CA ALA A 325 -11.69 -15.21 -1.40
C ALA A 325 -12.85 -14.19 -1.48
N SER A 326 -13.31 -13.64 -0.35
CA SER A 326 -14.34 -12.59 -0.31
C SER A 326 -14.31 -11.83 1.02
N PRO A 327 -14.78 -10.56 1.06
CA PRO A 327 -14.75 -9.75 2.26
C PRO A 327 -15.81 -10.19 3.28
N ARG A 328 -15.37 -10.29 4.53
CA ARG A 328 -16.16 -10.79 5.66
C ARG A 328 -17.28 -9.84 6.06
N ALA A 329 -18.26 -10.37 6.80
CA ALA A 329 -19.32 -9.58 7.40
C ALA A 329 -18.81 -8.49 8.39
N SER A 330 -17.60 -8.64 8.98
CA SER A 330 -16.94 -7.58 9.75
C SER A 330 -16.50 -6.42 8.87
N GLN A 331 -15.62 -6.70 7.90
CA GLN A 331 -15.14 -5.75 6.89
C GLN A 331 -16.29 -5.03 6.17
N ARG A 332 -17.34 -5.77 5.77
CA ARG A 332 -18.55 -5.21 5.13
C ARG A 332 -19.30 -4.22 6.02
N ARG A 333 -19.48 -4.51 7.31
CA ARG A 333 -20.11 -3.56 8.25
C ARG A 333 -19.22 -2.34 8.50
N LEU A 334 -17.93 -2.55 8.75
CA LEU A 334 -16.99 -1.46 9.02
C LEU A 334 -16.85 -0.52 7.82
N ALA A 335 -16.74 -1.04 6.60
CA ALA A 335 -16.64 -0.22 5.40
C ALA A 335 -17.89 0.64 5.15
N ARG A 336 -19.09 0.08 5.38
CA ARG A 336 -20.34 0.85 5.33
C ARG A 336 -20.40 1.90 6.44
N ARG A 337 -19.94 1.57 7.66
CA ARG A 337 -19.86 2.51 8.77
C ARG A 337 -18.89 3.67 8.53
N LEU A 338 -17.77 3.43 7.86
CA LEU A 338 -16.84 4.49 7.43
C LEU A 338 -17.50 5.49 6.46
N VAL A 339 -18.32 5.00 5.53
CA VAL A 339 -19.09 5.88 4.61
C VAL A 339 -20.19 6.65 5.36
N GLU A 340 -20.89 6.02 6.31
CA GLU A 340 -21.85 6.71 7.19
C GLU A 340 -21.19 7.82 8.03
N LEU A 341 -19.95 7.60 8.48
CA LEU A 341 -19.14 8.57 9.24
C LEU A 341 -18.49 9.64 8.34
N GLY A 342 -18.66 9.58 7.02
CA GLY A 342 -18.29 10.65 6.09
C GLY A 342 -17.04 10.43 5.23
N ALA A 343 -16.53 9.19 5.12
CA ALA A 343 -15.58 8.83 4.07
C ALA A 343 -16.28 8.70 2.71
N ASP A 344 -15.68 9.29 1.68
CA ASP A 344 -16.17 9.20 0.29
C ASP A 344 -15.52 8.01 -0.44
N VAL A 345 -14.33 7.62 -0.02
CA VAL A 345 -13.58 6.46 -0.54
C VAL A 345 -13.03 5.63 0.61
N VAL A 346 -13.26 4.31 0.58
CA VAL A 346 -12.66 3.33 1.49
C VAL A 346 -11.73 2.41 0.70
N LEU A 347 -10.48 2.32 1.12
CA LEU A 347 -9.41 1.55 0.45
C LEU A 347 -8.93 0.41 1.36
N GLY A 348 -9.48 -0.77 1.17
CA GLY A 348 -9.13 -1.98 1.92
C GLY A 348 -7.88 -2.68 1.38
N THR A 349 -7.06 -3.23 2.28
CA THR A 349 -5.90 -4.08 1.95
C THR A 349 -5.67 -5.17 3.02
N GLY A 350 -4.72 -6.11 2.81
CA GLY A 350 -4.36 -7.17 3.76
C GLY A 350 -4.86 -8.61 3.47
N PRO A 351 -5.95 -8.86 2.72
CA PRO A 351 -6.26 -10.21 2.25
C PRO A 351 -5.27 -10.78 1.22
N HIS A 352 -4.36 -9.96 0.66
CA HIS A 352 -3.44 -10.31 -0.42
C HIS A 352 -4.11 -10.90 -1.67
N VAL A 353 -5.41 -10.71 -1.87
CA VAL A 353 -6.18 -11.13 -3.04
C VAL A 353 -7.25 -10.07 -3.31
N LEU A 354 -7.57 -9.83 -4.58
CA LEU A 354 -8.58 -8.83 -4.95
C LEU A 354 -9.97 -9.18 -4.41
N HIS A 355 -10.65 -8.20 -3.85
CA HIS A 355 -12.07 -8.27 -3.46
C HIS A 355 -12.89 -7.24 -4.24
N PRO A 356 -14.24 -7.34 -4.24
CA PRO A 356 -15.09 -6.41 -4.96
C PRO A 356 -14.88 -4.94 -4.59
N VAL A 357 -15.20 -4.08 -5.55
CA VAL A 357 -15.35 -2.64 -5.38
C VAL A 357 -16.83 -2.29 -5.52
N GLU A 358 -17.40 -1.70 -4.48
CA GLU A 358 -18.81 -1.29 -4.43
C GLU A 358 -18.92 0.23 -4.59
N ARG A 359 -19.61 0.69 -5.63
CA ARG A 359 -20.16 2.06 -5.72
C ARG A 359 -21.51 2.07 -5.00
N LEU A 360 -21.74 3.06 -4.14
CA LEU A 360 -22.94 3.14 -3.30
C LEU A 360 -23.42 4.59 -3.10
N PRO A 361 -24.70 4.82 -2.78
CA PRO A 361 -25.15 6.10 -2.23
C PRO A 361 -24.49 6.39 -0.88
N SER A 362 -24.23 7.66 -0.60
CA SER A 362 -23.69 8.15 0.68
C SER A 362 -24.47 9.37 1.18
N PRO A 363 -24.28 9.80 2.45
CA PRO A 363 -24.83 11.07 2.94
C PRO A 363 -24.38 12.29 2.11
N ARG A 364 -23.19 12.23 1.50
CA ARG A 364 -22.64 13.29 0.62
C ARG A 364 -23.07 13.20 -0.84
N GLY A 365 -23.71 12.12 -1.27
CA GLY A 365 -23.98 11.84 -2.68
C GLY A 365 -23.74 10.38 -2.99
N GLU A 366 -22.51 10.07 -3.38
CA GLU A 366 -22.00 8.73 -3.64
C GLU A 366 -20.76 8.42 -2.78
N ALA A 367 -20.34 7.16 -2.77
CA ALA A 367 -19.06 6.71 -2.23
C ALA A 367 -18.54 5.47 -2.99
N VAL A 368 -17.27 5.13 -2.75
CA VAL A 368 -16.62 3.90 -3.24
C VAL A 368 -16.04 3.12 -2.07
N ILE A 369 -16.28 1.80 -2.03
CA ILE A 369 -15.61 0.87 -1.11
C ILE A 369 -14.86 -0.16 -1.95
N ALA A 370 -13.53 -0.13 -1.95
CA ALA A 370 -12.71 -1.25 -2.40
C ALA A 370 -12.36 -2.12 -1.18
N TYR A 371 -12.77 -3.39 -1.13
CA TYR A 371 -12.51 -4.21 0.06
C TYR A 371 -11.07 -4.78 0.12
N SER A 372 -10.44 -5.01 -1.03
CA SER A 372 -9.03 -5.40 -1.14
C SER A 372 -8.51 -5.12 -2.54
N LEU A 373 -7.42 -4.36 -2.64
CA LEU A 373 -6.75 -4.01 -3.91
C LEU A 373 -5.70 -5.05 -4.36
N GLY A 374 -5.65 -6.24 -3.74
CA GLY A 374 -4.63 -7.25 -4.04
C GLY A 374 -3.22 -6.76 -3.66
N ASN A 375 -2.19 -7.23 -4.37
CA ASN A 375 -0.81 -6.81 -4.12
C ASN A 375 -0.31 -5.93 -5.28
N LEU A 376 0.18 -4.73 -4.97
CA LEU A 376 0.96 -3.92 -5.90
C LEU A 376 2.28 -4.62 -6.24
N VAL A 377 3.00 -5.11 -5.22
CA VAL A 377 4.22 -5.91 -5.36
C VAL A 377 4.07 -7.17 -4.51
N SER A 378 4.33 -8.33 -5.10
CA SER A 378 4.22 -9.62 -4.42
C SER A 378 5.51 -10.43 -4.37
N GLY A 379 6.08 -10.52 -3.17
CA GLY A 379 6.99 -11.61 -2.79
C GLY A 379 6.31 -12.98 -2.70
N MET A 380 4.97 -13.02 -2.75
CA MET A 380 4.15 -14.24 -2.67
C MET A 380 4.05 -14.97 -4.02
N GLY A 381 3.36 -16.10 -4.04
CA GLY A 381 3.12 -16.89 -5.25
C GLY A 381 4.40 -17.39 -5.96
N ARG A 382 5.59 -17.33 -5.32
CA ARG A 382 6.90 -17.57 -5.98
C ARG A 382 7.11 -18.98 -6.55
N THR A 383 6.22 -19.92 -6.22
CA THR A 383 6.19 -21.31 -6.73
C THR A 383 4.94 -21.65 -7.55
N TYR A 384 4.06 -20.69 -7.82
CA TYR A 384 2.99 -20.83 -8.81
C TYR A 384 3.56 -21.16 -10.20
N ARG A 385 2.79 -21.92 -10.99
CA ARG A 385 2.99 -22.19 -12.41
C ARG A 385 1.65 -22.09 -13.12
N LEU A 386 1.60 -21.40 -14.26
CA LEU A 386 0.43 -21.34 -15.13
C LEU A 386 -0.10 -22.76 -15.42
N GLY A 387 -1.43 -22.93 -15.36
CA GLY A 387 -2.08 -24.23 -15.62
C GLY A 387 -1.82 -25.36 -14.61
N HIS A 388 -1.09 -25.13 -13.51
CA HIS A 388 -0.82 -26.14 -12.48
C HIS A 388 -1.51 -25.78 -11.16
N PRO A 389 -2.38 -26.64 -10.60
CA PRO A 389 -3.06 -26.35 -9.34
C PRO A 389 -2.09 -26.36 -8.13
N PRO A 390 -2.34 -25.52 -7.11
CA PRO A 390 -1.49 -25.44 -5.92
C PRO A 390 -1.47 -26.76 -5.13
N HIS A 391 -0.29 -27.33 -4.90
CA HIS A 391 -0.14 -28.56 -4.10
C HIS A 391 -0.41 -28.30 -2.61
N GLY A 392 -1.36 -29.03 -2.02
CA GLY A 392 -1.89 -28.77 -0.66
C GLY A 392 -0.89 -28.80 0.51
N PHE A 393 0.32 -29.34 0.33
CA PHE A 393 1.39 -29.33 1.36
C PHE A 393 2.20 -28.02 1.40
N ILE A 394 1.95 -27.09 0.47
CA ILE A 394 2.65 -25.81 0.36
C ILE A 394 1.76 -24.69 0.95
N HIS A 395 2.36 -23.66 1.55
CA HIS A 395 1.60 -22.52 2.08
C HIS A 395 0.97 -21.71 0.91
N PRO A 396 -0.30 -21.23 1.00
CA PRO A 396 -0.95 -20.46 -0.06
C PRO A 396 -0.11 -19.28 -0.58
N ALA A 397 0.50 -18.51 0.33
CA ALA A 397 1.46 -17.44 0.03
C ALA A 397 2.65 -17.82 -0.88
N ASN A 398 2.87 -19.12 -1.17
CA ASN A 398 3.91 -19.57 -2.10
C ASN A 398 3.34 -20.04 -3.45
N VAL A 399 2.06 -20.39 -3.57
CA VAL A 399 1.48 -21.11 -4.72
C VAL A 399 0.19 -20.50 -5.31
N THR A 400 -0.52 -19.65 -4.56
CA THR A 400 -1.73 -18.97 -5.02
C THR A 400 -1.37 -17.91 -6.08
N PRO A 401 -1.92 -17.97 -7.31
CA PRO A 401 -1.70 -16.91 -8.30
C PRO A 401 -2.43 -15.62 -7.98
N GLU A 402 -3.59 -15.67 -7.33
CA GLU A 402 -4.34 -14.49 -6.87
C GLU A 402 -3.48 -13.62 -5.92
N ALA A 403 -2.47 -14.20 -5.27
CA ALA A 403 -1.49 -13.50 -4.44
C ALA A 403 -0.45 -12.69 -5.26
N ARG A 404 -0.47 -12.75 -6.59
CA ARG A 404 0.32 -11.91 -7.51
C ARG A 404 -0.52 -10.92 -8.30
N ASP A 405 -1.85 -11.05 -8.25
CA ASP A 405 -2.77 -10.10 -8.89
C ASP A 405 -2.74 -8.77 -8.12
N GLY A 406 -2.79 -7.67 -8.87
CA GLY A 406 -2.91 -6.31 -8.35
C GLY A 406 -3.76 -5.45 -9.29
N VAL A 407 -3.93 -4.18 -8.92
CA VAL A 407 -4.69 -3.21 -9.71
C VAL A 407 -4.18 -1.79 -9.50
N VAL A 408 -4.25 -0.96 -10.55
CA VAL A 408 -4.26 0.50 -10.43
C VAL A 408 -5.72 0.95 -10.56
N LEU A 409 -6.38 1.20 -9.42
CA LEU A 409 -7.78 1.62 -9.35
C LEU A 409 -7.83 3.15 -9.41
N ARG A 410 -8.35 3.71 -10.50
CA ARG A 410 -8.53 5.15 -10.73
C ARG A 410 -9.97 5.55 -10.38
N ILE A 411 -10.11 6.49 -9.45
CA ILE A 411 -11.37 7.04 -8.96
C ILE A 411 -11.35 8.55 -9.23
N THR A 412 -12.19 9.04 -10.14
CA THR A 412 -12.36 10.49 -10.33
C THR A 412 -13.62 10.96 -9.60
N VAL A 413 -13.42 11.91 -8.69
CA VAL A 413 -14.42 12.47 -7.78
C VAL A 413 -14.72 13.90 -8.19
N GLU A 414 -15.99 14.24 -8.33
CA GLU A 414 -16.48 15.60 -8.58
C GLU A 414 -17.14 16.14 -7.30
N VAL A 415 -16.71 17.34 -6.87
CA VAL A 415 -17.13 17.97 -5.62
C VAL A 415 -18.14 19.09 -5.90
N GLY A 416 -19.37 18.71 -6.24
CA GLY A 416 -20.52 19.62 -6.32
C GLY A 416 -21.34 19.67 -5.01
N GLU A 417 -22.57 20.21 -5.08
CA GLU A 417 -23.55 20.18 -3.97
C GLU A 417 -23.80 18.76 -3.44
N ARG A 418 -23.68 17.77 -4.34
CA ARG A 418 -23.54 16.35 -4.01
C ARG A 418 -22.27 15.84 -4.67
N LEU A 419 -21.50 15.05 -3.93
CA LEU A 419 -20.30 14.40 -4.44
C LEU A 419 -20.68 13.27 -5.42
N ARG A 420 -20.02 13.24 -6.58
CA ARG A 420 -20.27 12.25 -7.64
C ARG A 420 -18.99 11.52 -8.03
N ILE A 421 -19.10 10.23 -8.36
CA ILE A 421 -18.01 9.42 -8.89
C ILE A 421 -18.13 9.42 -10.42
N THR A 422 -17.35 10.25 -11.10
CA THR A 422 -17.43 10.44 -12.55
C THR A 422 -16.67 9.36 -13.33
N ALA A 423 -15.58 8.83 -12.75
CA ALA A 423 -14.88 7.66 -13.26
C ALA A 423 -14.54 6.66 -12.15
N LEU A 424 -14.65 5.37 -12.47
CA LEU A 424 -14.20 4.25 -11.63
C LEU A 424 -13.64 3.17 -12.57
N THR A 425 -12.33 3.20 -12.79
CA THR A 425 -11.63 2.33 -13.75
C THR A 425 -10.46 1.59 -13.11
N ALA A 426 -10.06 0.47 -13.71
CA ALA A 426 -8.94 -0.35 -13.27
C ALA A 426 -8.01 -0.70 -14.44
N GLU A 427 -6.70 -0.52 -14.27
CA GLU A 427 -5.71 -1.28 -15.05
C GLU A 427 -5.20 -2.46 -14.20
N PRO A 428 -5.43 -3.71 -14.63
CA PRO A 428 -4.93 -4.90 -13.96
C PRO A 428 -3.39 -4.96 -13.92
N LEU A 429 -2.83 -5.32 -12.77
CA LEU A 429 -1.39 -5.57 -12.59
C LEU A 429 -1.11 -7.04 -12.29
N TRP A 430 0.12 -7.47 -12.56
CA TRP A 430 0.62 -8.79 -12.19
C TRP A 430 2.08 -8.69 -11.72
N THR A 431 2.38 -9.24 -10.54
CA THR A 431 3.77 -9.45 -10.13
C THR A 431 4.34 -10.69 -10.83
N GLN A 432 5.14 -10.45 -11.86
CA GLN A 432 5.93 -11.49 -12.50
C GLN A 432 7.11 -11.85 -11.60
N ASN A 433 7.22 -13.13 -11.24
CA ASN A 433 8.22 -13.64 -10.31
C ASN A 433 8.69 -15.03 -10.78
N ASN A 434 9.91 -15.11 -11.31
CA ASN A 434 10.43 -16.31 -11.97
C ASN A 434 11.19 -17.26 -11.01
N TRP A 435 11.09 -17.07 -9.68
CA TRP A 435 11.89 -17.80 -8.67
C TRP A 435 11.96 -19.31 -8.92
N LEU A 436 10.83 -19.97 -9.21
CA LEU A 436 10.81 -21.41 -9.43
C LEU A 436 11.57 -21.85 -10.70
N LEU A 437 11.52 -21.06 -11.78
CA LEU A 437 12.35 -21.30 -12.97
C LEU A 437 13.82 -21.20 -12.57
N SER A 438 14.22 -20.09 -11.94
CA SER A 438 15.58 -19.84 -11.45
C SER A 438 16.14 -21.00 -10.61
N ARG A 439 15.35 -21.57 -9.69
CA ARG A 439 15.75 -22.72 -8.87
C ARG A 439 15.86 -24.05 -9.63
N THR A 440 15.26 -24.17 -10.82
CA THR A 440 15.29 -25.39 -11.65
C THR A 440 16.28 -25.34 -12.82
N THR A 441 16.59 -24.16 -13.35
CA THR A 441 17.43 -23.98 -14.55
C THR A 441 18.72 -23.19 -14.32
N GLY A 442 18.88 -22.55 -13.15
CA GLY A 442 20.00 -21.64 -12.89
C GLY A 442 19.87 -20.25 -13.54
N THR A 443 18.76 -19.99 -14.24
CA THR A 443 18.43 -18.64 -14.76
C THR A 443 18.41 -17.61 -13.62
N PRO A 444 18.85 -16.35 -13.82
CA PRO A 444 18.74 -15.30 -12.80
C PRO A 444 17.31 -15.14 -12.26
N HIS A 445 17.19 -14.95 -10.95
CA HIS A 445 15.90 -14.63 -10.32
C HIS A 445 15.58 -13.16 -10.61
N ARG A 446 14.42 -12.91 -11.23
CA ARG A 446 13.84 -11.59 -11.49
C ARG A 446 12.45 -11.49 -10.88
N VAL A 447 12.09 -10.30 -10.40
CA VAL A 447 10.75 -9.93 -9.94
C VAL A 447 10.41 -8.55 -10.51
N SER A 448 9.25 -8.40 -11.14
CA SER A 448 8.76 -7.12 -11.66
C SER A 448 7.24 -7.04 -11.62
N VAL A 449 6.71 -5.83 -11.48
CA VAL A 449 5.30 -5.51 -11.67
C VAL A 449 5.09 -5.19 -13.14
N LEU A 450 4.16 -5.90 -13.77
CA LEU A 450 3.73 -5.66 -15.15
C LEU A 450 2.31 -5.11 -15.15
N ARG A 451 2.01 -4.20 -16.09
CA ARG A 451 0.63 -4.02 -16.56
C ARG A 451 0.22 -5.31 -17.23
N LEU A 452 -1.02 -5.76 -17.06
CA LEU A 452 -1.45 -7.03 -17.62
C LEU A 452 -1.63 -6.97 -19.13
N SER A 453 -1.71 -5.77 -19.73
CA SER A 453 -1.48 -5.57 -21.17
C SER A 453 -0.15 -6.14 -21.65
N ASP A 454 0.91 -5.94 -20.86
CA ASP A 454 2.32 -6.15 -21.23
C ASP A 454 2.84 -7.55 -20.83
N ALA A 455 2.02 -8.32 -20.12
CA ALA A 455 2.29 -9.72 -19.80
C ALA A 455 2.20 -10.61 -21.05
N ASP A 456 2.77 -11.82 -20.95
CA ASP A 456 2.62 -12.85 -21.98
C ASP A 456 1.14 -13.21 -22.19
N GLU A 457 0.81 -13.67 -23.40
CA GLU A 457 -0.58 -13.91 -23.81
C GLU A 457 -1.30 -14.91 -22.89
N ALA A 458 -0.61 -15.93 -22.38
CA ALA A 458 -1.21 -16.97 -21.57
C ALA A 458 -1.49 -16.50 -20.13
N THR A 459 -0.55 -15.75 -19.53
CA THR A 459 -0.77 -15.04 -18.26
C THR A 459 -1.90 -14.01 -18.40
N ARG A 460 -1.88 -13.20 -19.47
CA ARG A 460 -2.91 -12.18 -19.74
C ARG A 460 -4.30 -12.81 -19.91
N ALA A 461 -4.41 -13.91 -20.66
CA ALA A 461 -5.66 -14.65 -20.84
C ALA A 461 -6.16 -15.32 -19.54
N GLU A 462 -5.27 -15.86 -18.69
CA GLU A 462 -5.68 -16.43 -17.40
C GLU A 462 -6.15 -15.34 -16.43
N ARG A 463 -5.33 -14.30 -16.21
CA ARG A 463 -5.53 -13.38 -15.07
C ARG A 463 -6.51 -12.25 -15.36
N THR A 464 -6.59 -11.70 -16.58
CA THR A 464 -7.45 -10.52 -16.87
C THR A 464 -8.92 -10.74 -16.51
N PRO A 465 -9.61 -11.81 -16.94
CA PRO A 465 -11.01 -12.01 -16.59
C PRO A 465 -11.19 -12.30 -15.09
N ARG A 466 -10.22 -12.92 -14.42
CA ARG A 466 -10.25 -13.20 -12.98
C ARG A 466 -10.16 -11.92 -12.16
N ILE A 467 -9.23 -11.03 -12.50
CA ILE A 467 -9.04 -9.73 -11.85
C ILE A 467 -10.30 -8.85 -12.00
N MET A 468 -10.83 -8.72 -13.22
CA MET A 468 -12.03 -7.90 -13.43
C MET A 468 -13.27 -8.50 -12.77
N ALA A 469 -13.42 -9.84 -12.75
CA ALA A 469 -14.51 -10.50 -12.01
C ALA A 469 -14.38 -10.35 -10.48
N ALA A 470 -13.17 -10.33 -9.94
CA ALA A 470 -12.92 -10.11 -8.52
C ALA A 470 -13.25 -8.68 -8.09
N LEU A 471 -12.96 -7.68 -8.94
CA LEU A 471 -13.31 -6.27 -8.73
C LEU A 471 -14.82 -6.01 -8.89
N GLY A 472 -15.50 -6.72 -9.79
CA GLY A 472 -16.94 -6.65 -10.00
C GLY A 472 -17.41 -5.52 -10.94
N GLU A 473 -18.67 -5.59 -11.33
CA GLU A 473 -19.27 -4.83 -12.46
C GLU A 473 -19.27 -3.30 -12.30
N ALA A 474 -19.06 -2.79 -11.09
CA ALA A 474 -18.94 -1.35 -10.83
C ALA A 474 -17.65 -0.74 -11.42
N VAL A 475 -16.63 -1.56 -11.66
CA VAL A 475 -15.31 -1.13 -12.16
C VAL A 475 -15.18 -1.45 -13.64
N ARG A 476 -14.97 -0.42 -14.46
CA ARG A 476 -14.64 -0.62 -15.88
C ARG A 476 -13.14 -0.88 -16.02
N ARG A 477 -12.73 -1.60 -17.06
CA ARG A 477 -11.31 -1.61 -17.43
C ARG A 477 -10.90 -0.20 -17.89
N ALA A 478 -9.67 0.21 -17.60
CA ALA A 478 -9.06 1.36 -18.26
C ALA A 478 -8.89 1.10 -19.76
N ASP A 479 -9.03 2.15 -20.58
CA ASP A 479 -8.71 2.08 -22.00
C ASP A 479 -7.18 1.99 -22.18
N PRO A 480 -6.66 1.08 -23.02
CA PRO A 480 -5.22 0.98 -23.30
C PRO A 480 -4.66 2.28 -23.90
N ARG A 481 -3.47 2.69 -23.44
CA ARG A 481 -2.65 3.73 -24.08
C ARG A 481 -1.75 3.12 -25.17
#